data_AF-A0A9E0IJB3-F1
#
_entry.id   AF-A0A9E0IJB3-F1
#
_cell.length_a   1.000
_cell.length_b   1.000
_cell.length_c   1.000
_cell.angle_alpha   90.00
_cell.angle_beta   90.00
_cell.angle_gamma   90.00
#
_symmetry.space_group_name_H-M   'P 1'
#
loop_
_entity.id
_entity.type
_entity.pdbx_description
1 polymer ?
#
loop_
_entity_poly.entity_id
_entity_poly.type
_entity_poly.pdbx_seq_one_letter_code
_entity_poly.pdbx_strand_id
1 'polypeptide(L)'
;MLPACTPGAPGVVDAGPGTDPDAFEDSDGPVPDAAPGDLRLLHAGDLGYLGSFTLPDDDGGGGTLNYGGYALGLGLDGSSLYFGCIYGTALARVSIPAIGGRAALLERCQGVPNLGAIDPGEVNGFVLGGSLAWNGRMIASAYAYYDADNSATRSHFAGPTLASAHGPYVVGTDRPGFVGGYMTEVPPEWRDRLGGPALTGQCCISIISRSSYGPSASVFDPDALGVVDPVPSTMLVGYPQAHPTLGDYPSVGTDFNGATKMGGVAFPRGTRSVLFVGRHASTFCYGSGTPDPALDGQPSPGGGVWCYDPTNSYKGTHGYPYRHQIWAYDAEELAAVRAGSKAPWQVTPYATWALPEMGGATGAATMQSATYDPTTRRWYIALEGSGAAPEVHVYQVAP
;
A
#
# COMPACT_ATOMS: atom_id res chain seq x y z
N MET A 1 65.40 -25.93 -56.17
CA MET A 1 64.06 -26.46 -55.87
C MET A 1 63.30 -25.37 -55.14
N LEU A 2 62.29 -24.85 -55.83
CA LEU A 2 61.06 -24.17 -55.38
C LEU A 2 61.12 -22.91 -54.49
N PRO A 3 60.14 -21.99 -54.66
CA PRO A 3 60.36 -20.54 -54.61
C PRO A 3 59.40 -19.79 -53.63
N ALA A 4 59.40 -18.46 -53.80
CA ALA A 4 58.82 -17.34 -53.05
C ALA A 4 57.27 -17.21 -52.94
N CYS A 5 56.88 -16.12 -52.25
CA CYS A 5 55.60 -15.34 -52.32
C CYS A 5 54.42 -15.91 -51.50
N THR A 6 53.60 -15.16 -50.75
CA THR A 6 53.05 -13.78 -50.85
C THR A 6 52.44 -13.33 -49.48
N PRO A 7 52.18 -12.03 -49.27
CA PRO A 7 51.36 -11.51 -48.17
C PRO A 7 49.86 -11.47 -48.58
N GLY A 8 48.97 -11.95 -47.70
CA GLY A 8 47.52 -11.85 -47.87
C GLY A 8 46.93 -10.67 -47.08
N ALA A 9 46.22 -9.79 -47.77
CA ALA A 9 45.41 -8.69 -47.21
C ALA A 9 44.04 -9.20 -46.68
N PRO A 10 43.18 -8.33 -46.10
CA PRO A 10 42.39 -8.63 -44.92
C PRO A 10 41.12 -9.45 -45.21
N GLY A 11 40.85 -10.43 -44.35
CA GLY A 11 39.55 -11.09 -44.26
C GLY A 11 38.58 -10.21 -43.49
N VAL A 12 37.54 -9.76 -44.17
CA VAL A 12 36.30 -9.23 -43.60
C VAL A 12 35.75 -10.28 -42.63
N VAL A 13 35.79 -9.98 -41.33
CA VAL A 13 34.97 -10.71 -40.35
C VAL A 13 33.58 -10.09 -40.40
N ASP A 14 32.67 -10.90 -40.89
CA ASP A 14 31.22 -10.69 -40.85
C ASP A 14 30.82 -10.42 -39.39
N ALA A 15 30.24 -9.25 -39.15
CA ALA A 15 29.64 -8.91 -37.87
C ALA A 15 28.37 -9.76 -37.74
N GLY A 16 28.52 -10.94 -37.13
CA GLY A 16 27.38 -11.73 -36.66
C GLY A 16 26.47 -10.87 -35.78
N PRO A 17 25.15 -11.17 -35.77
CA PRO A 17 24.15 -10.29 -35.20
C PRO A 17 24.47 -10.03 -33.73
N GLY A 18 24.43 -8.74 -33.39
CA GLY A 18 24.70 -8.26 -32.04
C GLY A 18 23.90 -9.04 -31.02
N THR A 19 24.59 -9.44 -29.95
CA THR A 19 23.95 -9.81 -28.70
C THR A 19 23.15 -8.59 -28.25
N ASP A 20 21.84 -8.72 -28.35
CA ASP A 20 20.88 -7.82 -27.75
C ASP A 20 21.19 -7.69 -26.25
N PRO A 21 21.51 -6.49 -25.72
CA PRO A 21 21.75 -6.30 -24.29
C PRO A 21 20.48 -6.44 -23.44
N ASP A 22 19.30 -6.61 -24.03
CA ASP A 22 18.01 -6.55 -23.33
C ASP A 22 17.44 -7.93 -22.94
N ALA A 23 18.18 -9.03 -23.13
CA ALA A 23 17.77 -10.34 -22.64
C ALA A 23 18.17 -10.55 -21.16
N PHE A 24 17.47 -9.86 -20.25
CA PHE A 24 17.31 -10.38 -18.89
C PHE A 24 16.41 -11.63 -18.99
N GLU A 25 17.04 -12.81 -18.99
CA GLU A 25 16.30 -14.07 -18.83
C GLU A 25 15.62 -14.05 -17.47
N ASP A 26 14.29 -13.87 -17.52
CA ASP A 26 13.35 -14.03 -16.43
C ASP A 26 13.53 -15.44 -15.85
N SER A 27 14.16 -15.56 -14.68
CA SER A 27 14.35 -16.85 -14.00
C SER A 27 13.07 -17.35 -13.31
N ASP A 28 11.92 -16.81 -13.67
CA ASP A 28 10.63 -17.15 -13.10
C ASP A 28 10.07 -18.43 -13.75
N GLY A 29 9.76 -19.43 -12.91
CA GLY A 29 9.15 -20.68 -13.35
C GLY A 29 7.84 -20.45 -14.12
N PRO A 30 7.39 -21.44 -14.93
CA PRO A 30 6.26 -21.27 -15.83
C PRO A 30 5.01 -20.86 -15.07
N VAL A 31 4.47 -19.69 -15.39
CA VAL A 31 3.10 -19.30 -15.05
C VAL A 31 2.16 -20.34 -15.68
N PRO A 32 1.19 -20.91 -14.95
CA PRO A 32 0.28 -21.89 -15.51
C PRO A 32 -0.46 -21.33 -16.74
N ASP A 33 -0.60 -22.15 -17.79
CA ASP A 33 -1.29 -21.87 -19.08
C ASP A 33 -2.78 -21.47 -18.97
N ALA A 34 -3.30 -21.22 -17.77
CA ALA A 34 -4.68 -20.77 -17.58
C ALA A 34 -4.82 -19.30 -18.00
N ALA A 35 -5.89 -18.98 -18.74
CA ALA A 35 -6.24 -17.59 -19.00
C ALA A 35 -6.47 -16.87 -17.66
N PRO A 36 -6.10 -15.57 -17.52
CA PRO A 36 -6.21 -14.86 -16.24
C PRO A 36 -7.58 -14.98 -15.56
N GLY A 37 -8.67 -15.00 -16.35
CA GLY A 37 -10.03 -15.14 -15.84
C GLY A 37 -10.39 -16.51 -15.26
N ASP A 38 -9.63 -17.55 -15.61
CA ASP A 38 -9.83 -18.91 -15.10
C ASP A 38 -9.00 -19.18 -13.83
N LEU A 39 -8.16 -18.22 -13.41
CA LEU A 39 -7.39 -18.33 -12.18
C LEU A 39 -8.29 -18.36 -10.95
N ARG A 40 -7.82 -19.00 -9.88
CA ARG A 40 -8.61 -19.19 -8.68
C ARG A 40 -8.80 -17.88 -7.90
N LEU A 41 -9.95 -17.77 -7.23
CA LEU A 41 -10.15 -16.81 -6.15
C LEU A 41 -9.52 -17.36 -4.87
N LEU A 42 -8.90 -16.47 -4.10
CA LEU A 42 -8.40 -16.78 -2.77
C LEU A 42 -9.53 -16.65 -1.75
N HIS A 43 -9.44 -17.41 -0.67
CA HIS A 43 -10.36 -17.34 0.45
C HIS A 43 -9.57 -17.22 1.76
N ALA A 44 -10.27 -17.03 2.88
CA ALA A 44 -9.63 -16.90 4.19
C ALA A 44 -8.65 -18.05 4.50
N GLY A 45 -8.98 -19.29 4.10
CA GLY A 45 -8.13 -20.46 4.28
C GLY A 45 -6.83 -20.48 3.46
N ASP A 46 -6.67 -19.54 2.52
CA ASP A 46 -5.46 -19.37 1.72
C ASP A 46 -4.43 -18.43 2.37
N LEU A 47 -4.76 -17.84 3.52
CA LEU A 47 -3.84 -17.00 4.30
C LEU A 47 -3.37 -17.75 5.54
N GLY A 48 -2.09 -18.13 5.56
CA GLY A 48 -1.47 -18.80 6.70
C GLY A 48 -0.68 -17.81 7.56
N TYR A 49 -1.10 -17.58 8.81
CA TYR A 49 -0.32 -16.75 9.73
C TYR A 49 1.00 -17.45 10.10
N LEU A 50 2.12 -16.76 9.86
CA LEU A 50 3.46 -17.30 10.15
C LEU A 50 3.98 -16.85 11.53
N GLY A 51 3.43 -15.77 12.09
CA GLY A 51 3.91 -15.13 13.31
C GLY A 51 4.29 -13.66 13.07
N SER A 52 5.11 -13.11 13.96
CA SER A 52 5.56 -11.73 13.90
C SER A 52 7.04 -11.59 14.27
N PHE A 53 7.61 -10.43 14.04
CA PHE A 53 8.91 -10.03 14.56
C PHE A 53 8.88 -8.57 15.01
N THR A 54 9.82 -8.21 15.89
CA THR A 54 9.91 -6.85 16.46
C THR A 54 10.97 -6.01 15.77
N LEU A 55 10.86 -4.69 15.90
CA LEU A 55 11.81 -3.72 15.38
C LEU A 55 12.49 -2.97 16.54
N PRO A 56 13.59 -2.26 16.27
CA PRO A 56 14.12 -1.26 17.19
C PRO A 56 13.12 -0.12 17.43
N ASP A 57 13.12 0.44 18.64
CA ASP A 57 12.29 1.60 18.96
C ASP A 57 12.91 2.88 18.37
N ASP A 58 14.24 3.00 18.47
CA ASP A 58 15.00 4.16 17.99
C ASP A 58 15.85 3.81 16.77
N ASP A 59 16.12 4.81 15.93
CA ASP A 59 17.02 4.69 14.78
C ASP A 59 18.50 4.95 15.12
N GLY A 60 18.81 5.21 16.40
CA GLY A 60 20.16 5.53 16.88
C GLY A 60 20.75 6.83 16.31
N GLY A 61 19.93 7.69 15.71
CA GLY A 61 20.27 9.01 15.18
C GLY A 61 19.33 10.13 15.67
N GLY A 62 18.42 9.83 16.61
CA GLY A 62 17.44 10.76 17.16
C GLY A 62 16.04 10.62 16.56
N GLY A 63 15.86 9.75 15.57
CA GLY A 63 14.55 9.30 15.08
C GLY A 63 14.03 8.08 15.85
N THR A 64 12.72 7.85 15.75
CA THR A 64 12.03 6.73 16.42
C THR A 64 11.09 6.03 15.44
N LEU A 65 11.08 4.70 15.50
CA LEU A 65 10.14 3.81 14.82
C LEU A 65 8.91 3.51 15.71
N ASN A 66 8.98 3.81 17.02
CA ASN A 66 7.80 3.75 17.88
C ASN A 66 6.71 4.73 17.39
N TYR A 67 5.44 4.31 17.48
CA TYR A 67 4.29 4.97 16.84
C TYR A 67 4.43 5.16 15.32
N GLY A 68 5.34 4.42 14.69
CA GLY A 68 5.55 4.39 13.24
C GLY A 68 4.69 3.33 12.55
N GLY A 69 5.24 2.73 11.49
CA GLY A 69 4.60 1.66 10.72
C GLY A 69 3.86 2.15 9.47
N TYR A 70 4.03 3.42 9.10
CA TYR A 70 3.51 3.99 7.85
C TYR A 70 4.29 3.49 6.63
N ALA A 71 3.66 3.49 5.46
CA ALA A 71 4.30 3.26 4.16
C ALA A 71 5.26 2.06 4.10
N LEU A 72 4.91 0.95 4.75
CA LEU A 72 5.67 -0.30 4.70
C LEU A 72 5.88 -0.69 3.23
N GLY A 73 7.09 -1.10 2.89
CA GLY A 73 7.46 -1.53 1.55
C GLY A 73 8.70 -2.41 1.56
N LEU A 74 8.87 -3.23 0.54
CA LEU A 74 10.11 -3.98 0.35
C LEU A 74 11.27 -3.05 -0.01
N GLY A 75 12.45 -3.37 0.50
CA GLY A 75 13.69 -2.79 0.03
C GLY A 75 14.02 -3.24 -1.40
N LEU A 76 14.85 -2.47 -2.09
CA LEU A 76 15.36 -2.82 -3.43
C LEU A 76 16.13 -4.16 -3.46
N ASP A 77 16.58 -4.63 -2.31
CA ASP A 77 17.29 -5.91 -2.14
C ASP A 77 16.36 -7.12 -1.97
N GLY A 78 15.03 -6.91 -1.93
CA GLY A 78 14.03 -7.97 -1.71
C GLY A 78 14.15 -8.70 -0.37
N SER A 79 14.98 -8.22 0.54
CA SER A 79 15.32 -8.91 1.81
C SER A 79 15.33 -7.98 3.03
N SER A 80 15.00 -6.71 2.80
CA SER A 80 14.75 -5.69 3.83
C SER A 80 13.37 -5.07 3.67
N LEU A 81 12.93 -4.35 4.70
CA LEU A 81 11.70 -3.55 4.69
C LEU A 81 12.03 -2.09 4.93
N TYR A 82 11.39 -1.20 4.18
CA TYR A 82 11.16 0.16 4.62
C TYR A 82 10.03 0.16 5.65
N PHE A 83 10.20 0.93 6.72
CA PHE A 83 9.25 1.08 7.81
C PHE A 83 9.13 2.55 8.20
N GLY A 84 7.92 3.08 8.21
CA GLY A 84 7.67 4.48 8.56
C GLY A 84 8.06 4.79 9.99
N CYS A 85 8.82 5.85 10.18
CA CYS A 85 9.13 6.39 11.49
C CYS A 85 7.94 7.16 12.06
N ILE A 86 8.06 7.65 13.29
CA ILE A 86 7.02 8.44 13.95
C ILE A 86 6.52 9.58 13.04
N TYR A 87 5.21 9.86 13.11
CA TYR A 87 4.50 10.83 12.26
C TYR A 87 4.47 10.51 10.76
N GLY A 88 5.12 9.44 10.31
CA GLY A 88 5.02 8.96 8.93
C GLY A 88 5.66 9.89 7.89
N THR A 89 6.57 10.78 8.28
CA THR A 89 7.25 11.71 7.33
C THR A 89 8.60 11.19 6.83
N ALA A 90 9.07 10.08 7.38
CA ALA A 90 10.34 9.45 7.07
C ALA A 90 10.21 7.93 7.16
N LEU A 91 11.07 7.20 6.44
CA LEU A 91 11.19 5.74 6.52
C LEU A 91 12.60 5.37 7.01
N ALA A 92 12.68 4.37 7.89
CA ALA A 92 13.90 3.63 8.17
C ALA A 92 13.93 2.37 7.30
N ARG A 93 15.11 1.79 7.07
CA ARG A 93 15.26 0.47 6.45
C ARG A 93 15.71 -0.54 7.48
N VAL A 94 15.04 -1.69 7.55
CA VAL A 94 15.30 -2.75 8.54
C VAL A 94 15.42 -4.11 7.87
N SER A 95 16.20 -5.02 8.45
CA SER A 95 16.30 -6.41 7.97
C SER A 95 14.99 -7.17 8.20
N ILE A 96 14.72 -8.21 7.42
CA ILE A 96 13.68 -9.20 7.72
C ILE A 96 14.30 -10.36 8.51
N PRO A 97 14.06 -10.51 9.83
CA PRO A 97 14.61 -11.60 10.62
C PRO A 97 13.75 -12.88 10.47
N ALA A 98 14.16 -13.96 11.12
CA ALA A 98 13.27 -15.08 11.38
C ALA A 98 12.09 -14.63 12.28
N ILE A 99 10.95 -15.31 12.15
CA ILE A 99 9.79 -15.11 13.02
C ILE A 99 10.19 -15.26 14.49
N GLY A 100 9.67 -14.37 15.34
CA GLY A 100 10.02 -14.23 16.76
C GLY A 100 11.33 -13.48 17.01
N GLY A 101 12.05 -13.11 15.95
CA GLY A 101 13.30 -12.35 16.03
C GLY A 101 13.08 -10.84 16.21
N ARG A 102 14.21 -10.12 16.23
CA ARG A 102 14.27 -8.66 16.19
C ARG A 102 15.00 -8.21 14.93
N ALA A 103 14.39 -7.32 14.17
CA ALA A 103 15.00 -6.72 12.99
C ALA A 103 16.21 -5.84 13.38
N ALA A 104 17.24 -5.85 12.55
CA ALA A 104 18.34 -4.90 12.63
C ALA A 104 18.00 -3.64 11.84
N LEU A 105 18.40 -2.47 12.35
CA LEU A 105 18.37 -1.23 11.60
C LEU A 105 19.49 -1.24 10.54
N LEU A 106 19.11 -1.06 9.28
CA LEU A 106 20.03 -0.98 8.14
C LEU A 106 20.25 0.46 7.70
N GLU A 107 19.19 1.28 7.72
CA GLU A 107 19.25 2.71 7.45
C GLU A 107 18.34 3.48 8.42
N ARG A 108 18.81 4.66 8.83
CA ARG A 108 18.09 5.58 9.72
C ARG A 108 16.87 6.19 9.04
N CYS A 109 16.01 6.83 9.82
CA CYS A 109 14.87 7.56 9.31
C CYS A 109 15.30 8.64 8.31
N GLN A 110 14.84 8.54 7.07
CA GLN A 110 15.04 9.55 6.04
C GLN A 110 13.71 9.94 5.40
N GLY A 111 13.52 11.22 5.12
CA GLY A 111 12.35 11.71 4.39
C GLY A 111 12.64 11.88 2.90
N VAL A 112 11.59 12.12 2.12
CA VAL A 112 11.74 12.62 0.75
C VAL A 112 12.04 14.12 0.76
N PRO A 113 12.87 14.61 -0.18
CA PRO A 113 12.96 16.03 -0.44
C PRO A 113 11.58 16.62 -0.81
N ASN A 114 11.35 17.88 -0.45
CA ASN A 114 10.20 18.66 -0.95
C ASN A 114 8.80 18.09 -0.61
N LEU A 115 8.66 17.38 0.52
CA LEU A 115 7.38 16.80 0.96
C LEU A 115 6.24 17.86 1.02
N GLY A 116 6.57 19.08 1.43
CA GLY A 116 5.61 20.20 1.52
C GLY A 116 4.99 20.65 0.19
N ALA A 117 5.55 20.25 -0.96
CA ALA A 117 4.99 20.59 -2.26
C ALA A 117 3.79 19.72 -2.67
N ILE A 118 3.38 18.76 -1.84
CA ILE A 118 2.10 18.03 -2.00
C ILE A 118 0.94 19.02 -1.94
N ASP A 119 1.00 19.91 -0.96
CA ASP A 119 0.07 21.01 -0.76
C ASP A 119 0.79 22.13 0.03
N PRO A 120 1.24 23.21 -0.65
CA PRO A 120 1.94 24.32 0.00
C PRO A 120 1.11 25.07 1.05
N GLY A 121 -0.22 24.93 1.04
CA GLY A 121 -1.13 25.55 2.01
C GLY A 121 -1.43 24.69 3.23
N GLU A 122 -1.03 23.42 3.23
CA GLU A 122 -1.31 22.49 4.32
C GLU A 122 -0.51 22.84 5.58
N VAL A 123 -1.19 22.84 6.72
CA VAL A 123 -0.64 23.19 8.05
C VAL A 123 -0.68 22.04 9.04
N ASN A 124 -1.43 20.98 8.75
CA ASN A 124 -1.59 19.79 9.58
C ASN A 124 -0.57 18.70 9.27
N GLY A 125 0.32 18.94 8.30
CA GLY A 125 1.42 18.05 7.94
C GLY A 125 1.07 17.03 6.86
N PHE A 126 2.05 16.16 6.59
CA PHE A 126 2.01 15.21 5.49
C PHE A 126 2.40 13.83 6.00
N VAL A 127 1.95 12.80 5.29
CA VAL A 127 2.25 11.40 5.62
C VAL A 127 2.69 10.68 4.35
N LEU A 128 3.79 9.93 4.44
CA LEU A 128 4.15 8.93 3.45
C LEU A 128 3.13 7.80 3.53
N GLY A 129 2.43 7.55 2.43
CA GLY A 129 1.29 6.63 2.40
C GLY A 129 1.64 5.22 1.94
N GLY A 130 2.68 5.06 1.13
CA GLY A 130 3.11 3.78 0.58
C GLY A 130 4.49 3.87 -0.01
N SER A 131 5.12 2.71 -0.21
CA SER A 131 6.47 2.63 -0.73
C SER A 131 6.65 1.35 -1.57
N LEU A 132 7.34 1.45 -2.71
CA LEU A 132 7.48 0.37 -3.70
C LEU A 132 8.89 0.39 -4.29
N ALA A 133 9.56 -0.76 -4.27
CA ALA A 133 10.76 -1.02 -5.05
C ALA A 133 10.36 -1.31 -6.51
N TRP A 134 10.87 -0.55 -7.48
CA TRP A 134 10.56 -0.72 -8.89
C TRP A 134 11.76 -0.41 -9.78
N ASN A 135 12.22 -1.37 -10.59
CA ASN A 135 13.30 -1.19 -11.57
C ASN A 135 14.53 -0.45 -11.02
N GLY A 136 15.00 -0.85 -9.84
CA GLY A 136 16.16 -0.24 -9.16
C GLY A 136 15.89 1.16 -8.57
N ARG A 137 14.64 1.62 -8.57
CA ARG A 137 14.19 2.89 -8.01
C ARG A 137 13.30 2.63 -6.80
N MET A 138 13.43 3.50 -5.82
CA MET A 138 12.47 3.64 -4.74
C MET A 138 11.36 4.59 -5.15
N ILE A 139 10.12 4.10 -5.10
CA ILE A 139 8.91 4.89 -5.30
C ILE A 139 8.26 5.10 -3.94
N ALA A 140 7.90 6.34 -3.63
CA ALA A 140 7.14 6.67 -2.43
C ALA A 140 5.89 7.45 -2.83
N SER A 141 4.79 7.21 -2.12
CA SER A 141 3.59 8.03 -2.23
C SER A 141 3.39 8.78 -0.91
N ALA A 142 2.65 9.89 -0.98
CA ALA A 142 2.37 10.71 0.18
C ALA A 142 1.09 11.53 -0.04
N TYR A 143 0.55 12.03 1.07
CA TYR A 143 -0.66 12.84 1.09
C TYR A 143 -0.61 13.87 2.22
N ALA A 144 -1.34 14.97 2.03
CA ALA A 144 -1.63 15.95 3.07
C ALA A 144 -2.57 15.33 4.11
N TYR A 145 -2.18 15.35 5.40
CA TYR A 145 -2.90 14.66 6.47
C TYR A 145 -4.34 15.16 6.62
N TYR A 146 -4.57 16.47 6.42
CA TYR A 146 -5.87 17.10 6.62
C TYR A 146 -6.10 18.26 5.63
N ASP A 147 -6.38 17.90 4.38
CA ASP A 147 -6.65 18.85 3.29
C ASP A 147 -8.15 19.20 3.25
N ALA A 148 -8.55 20.15 4.10
CA ALA A 148 -9.93 20.63 4.18
C ALA A 148 -10.40 21.35 2.91
N ASP A 149 -9.47 22.03 2.23
CA ASP A 149 -9.74 22.82 1.02
C ASP A 149 -9.70 21.96 -0.25
N ASN A 150 -9.31 20.68 -0.13
CA ASN A 150 -9.27 19.69 -1.19
C ASN A 150 -8.35 20.13 -2.35
N SER A 151 -7.21 20.70 -1.98
CA SER A 151 -6.30 21.44 -2.84
C SER A 151 -5.08 20.61 -3.28
N ALA A 152 -4.77 19.53 -2.57
CA ALA A 152 -3.65 18.65 -2.89
C ALA A 152 -3.87 17.92 -4.24
N THR A 153 -2.87 17.97 -5.11
CA THR A 153 -2.92 17.35 -6.46
C THR A 153 -1.73 16.45 -6.77
N ARG A 154 -0.67 16.49 -5.94
CA ARG A 154 0.58 15.76 -6.16
C ARG A 154 0.78 14.73 -5.04
N SER A 155 1.38 13.58 -5.34
CA SER A 155 1.50 12.50 -4.34
C SER A 155 2.75 11.63 -4.45
N HIS A 156 3.33 11.46 -5.64
CA HIS A 156 4.36 10.43 -5.82
C HIS A 156 5.77 10.99 -5.96
N PHE A 157 6.74 10.27 -5.44
CA PHE A 157 8.16 10.58 -5.51
C PHE A 157 8.90 9.37 -6.06
N ALA A 158 10.02 9.60 -6.76
CA ALA A 158 10.84 8.53 -7.28
C ALA A 158 12.32 8.90 -7.33
N GLY A 159 13.20 7.96 -7.00
CA GLY A 159 14.65 8.11 -7.11
C GLY A 159 15.38 6.83 -6.71
N PRO A 160 16.72 6.80 -6.74
CA PRO A 160 17.47 5.61 -6.34
C PRO A 160 17.37 5.31 -4.84
N THR A 161 17.12 6.33 -4.02
CA THR A 161 16.86 6.22 -2.58
C THR A 161 15.75 7.20 -2.19
N LEU A 162 15.21 7.06 -0.97
CA LEU A 162 14.20 7.96 -0.45
C LEU A 162 14.71 9.41 -0.32
N ALA A 163 15.92 9.61 0.23
CA ALA A 163 16.51 10.93 0.41
C ALA A 163 16.92 11.63 -0.89
N SER A 164 17.09 10.89 -1.97
CA SER A 164 17.39 11.42 -3.31
C SER A 164 16.19 11.35 -4.25
N ALA A 165 14.99 11.09 -3.73
CA ALA A 165 13.79 11.02 -4.54
C ALA A 165 13.39 12.42 -5.04
N HIS A 166 12.91 12.49 -6.27
CA HIS A 166 12.34 13.70 -6.87
C HIS A 166 10.82 13.62 -6.87
N GLY A 167 10.15 14.78 -6.83
CA GLY A 167 8.70 14.89 -6.75
C GLY A 167 8.25 16.09 -5.91
N PRO A 168 6.96 16.17 -5.54
CA PRO A 168 5.92 15.19 -5.87
C PRO A 168 5.36 15.36 -7.29
N TYR A 169 5.09 14.24 -7.94
CA TYR A 169 4.47 14.11 -9.26
C TYR A 169 2.95 13.96 -9.15
N VAL A 170 2.24 14.36 -10.20
CA VAL A 170 0.80 14.14 -10.37
C VAL A 170 0.60 12.76 -11.00
N VAL A 171 -0.26 11.93 -10.40
CA VAL A 171 -0.60 10.60 -10.92
C VAL A 171 -2.08 10.56 -11.28
N GLY A 172 -2.35 10.53 -12.59
CA GLY A 172 -3.69 10.59 -13.16
C GLY A 172 -4.37 11.93 -12.94
N THR A 173 -5.70 11.88 -12.88
CA THR A 173 -6.57 13.01 -12.52
C THR A 173 -7.15 12.86 -11.11
N ASP A 174 -6.86 11.74 -10.45
CA ASP A 174 -7.35 11.42 -9.13
C ASP A 174 -6.57 12.19 -8.06
N ARG A 175 -7.25 12.50 -6.95
CA ARG A 175 -6.62 13.22 -5.85
C ARG A 175 -5.70 12.31 -5.03
N PRO A 176 -4.72 12.86 -4.30
CA PRO A 176 -3.90 12.09 -3.36
C PRO A 176 -4.71 11.25 -2.35
N GLY A 177 -5.95 11.65 -2.03
CA GLY A 177 -6.86 10.84 -1.21
C GLY A 177 -7.32 9.51 -1.82
N PHE A 178 -7.05 9.26 -3.11
CA PHE A 178 -7.36 8.02 -3.85
C PHE A 178 -6.10 7.28 -4.33
N VAL A 179 -4.96 7.96 -4.45
CA VAL A 179 -3.74 7.37 -5.04
C VAL A 179 -2.49 7.52 -4.18
N GLY A 180 -2.48 8.41 -3.20
CA GLY A 180 -1.30 8.76 -2.40
C GLY A 180 -1.00 7.81 -1.23
N GLY A 181 -1.37 6.54 -1.33
CA GLY A 181 -1.24 5.53 -0.28
C GLY A 181 -0.46 4.30 -0.74
N TYR A 182 -0.90 3.12 -0.32
CA TYR A 182 -0.26 1.85 -0.62
C TYR A 182 -0.03 1.61 -2.12
N MET A 183 0.96 0.77 -2.42
CA MET A 183 1.28 0.33 -3.77
C MET A 183 1.57 -1.18 -3.79
N THR A 184 1.33 -1.83 -4.92
CA THR A 184 1.75 -3.21 -5.20
C THR A 184 2.04 -3.37 -6.68
N GLU A 185 2.86 -4.35 -7.03
CA GLU A 185 2.99 -4.80 -8.42
C GLU A 185 1.70 -5.47 -8.91
N VAL A 186 1.44 -5.34 -10.21
CA VAL A 186 0.46 -6.16 -10.94
C VAL A 186 1.18 -7.41 -11.46
N PRO A 187 0.68 -8.64 -11.17
CA PRO A 187 1.23 -9.87 -11.70
C PRO A 187 1.32 -9.85 -13.23
N PRO A 188 2.38 -10.41 -13.84
CA PRO A 188 2.57 -10.39 -15.29
C PRO A 188 1.33 -10.80 -16.10
N GLU A 189 0.63 -11.84 -15.66
CA GLU A 189 -0.58 -12.36 -16.30
C GLU A 189 -1.76 -11.36 -16.34
N TRP A 190 -1.74 -10.30 -15.52
CA TRP A 190 -2.79 -9.28 -15.45
C TRP A 190 -2.40 -7.95 -16.09
N ARG A 191 -1.11 -7.71 -16.37
CA ARG A 191 -0.60 -6.39 -16.78
C ARG A 191 -1.27 -5.88 -18.05
N ASP A 192 -1.47 -6.73 -19.06
CA ASP A 192 -2.12 -6.34 -20.32
C ASP A 192 -3.59 -5.99 -20.13
N ARG A 193 -4.31 -6.77 -19.31
CA ARG A 193 -5.76 -6.60 -19.10
C ARG A 193 -6.09 -5.42 -18.22
N LEU A 194 -5.24 -5.13 -17.24
CA LEU A 194 -5.37 -3.95 -16.39
C LEU A 194 -4.71 -2.72 -17.01
N GLY A 195 -3.75 -2.94 -17.92
CA GLY A 195 -3.07 -1.95 -18.73
C GLY A 195 -2.01 -1.14 -17.98
N GLY A 196 -1.24 -1.83 -17.13
CA GLY A 196 -0.06 -1.29 -16.47
C GLY A 196 0.54 -2.24 -15.42
N PRO A 197 1.76 -1.96 -14.97
CA PRO A 197 2.54 -2.90 -14.17
C PRO A 197 2.41 -2.74 -12.66
N ALA A 198 1.79 -1.67 -12.16
CA ALA A 198 1.62 -1.42 -10.73
C ALA A 198 0.26 -0.82 -10.39
N LEU A 199 -0.19 -1.06 -9.16
CA LEU A 199 -1.34 -0.40 -8.56
C LEU A 199 -0.87 0.59 -7.51
N THR A 200 -1.54 1.74 -7.45
CA THR A 200 -1.44 2.70 -6.35
C THR A 200 -2.85 2.99 -5.84
N GLY A 201 -3.01 3.15 -4.54
CA GLY A 201 -4.33 3.36 -3.97
C GLY A 201 -4.25 4.09 -2.65
N GLN A 202 -5.41 4.38 -2.07
CA GLN A 202 -5.51 4.98 -0.75
C GLN A 202 -6.90 4.66 -0.18
N CYS A 203 -7.10 4.88 1.10
CA CYS A 203 -8.45 5.00 1.61
C CYS A 203 -8.52 5.75 2.92
N CYS A 204 -9.72 6.29 3.08
CA CYS A 204 -10.39 6.62 4.32
C CYS A 204 -9.63 7.61 5.21
N ILE A 205 -8.92 8.53 4.57
CA ILE A 205 -8.24 9.62 5.26
C ILE A 205 -9.23 10.74 5.64
N SER A 206 -8.77 11.61 6.54
CA SER A 206 -9.55 12.74 7.04
C SER A 206 -10.05 13.66 5.92
N ILE A 207 -11.22 14.26 6.15
CA ILE A 207 -12.03 14.94 5.12
C ILE A 207 -12.49 13.91 4.09
N ILE A 208 -13.34 12.97 4.50
CA ILE A 208 -13.69 11.80 3.68
C ILE A 208 -14.19 12.14 2.27
N SER A 209 -14.78 13.33 2.06
CA SER A 209 -15.19 13.83 0.73
C SER A 209 -14.05 13.94 -0.29
N ARG A 210 -12.78 13.97 0.15
CA ARG A 210 -11.59 13.97 -0.73
C ARG A 210 -10.99 12.59 -0.97
N SER A 211 -11.51 11.55 -0.32
CA SER A 211 -10.98 10.19 -0.34
C SER A 211 -12.07 9.18 -0.72
N SER A 212 -11.67 7.92 -0.82
CA SER A 212 -12.55 6.82 -1.18
C SER A 212 -13.29 6.26 0.06
N TYR A 213 -14.58 5.98 -0.10
CA TYR A 213 -15.47 5.33 0.87
C TYR A 213 -15.29 3.80 0.81
N GLY A 214 -14.05 3.36 1.00
CA GLY A 214 -13.60 1.99 0.73
C GLY A 214 -12.24 2.00 0.02
N PRO A 215 -11.59 0.84 -0.18
CA PRO A 215 -10.29 0.82 -0.86
C PRO A 215 -10.41 1.39 -2.27
N SER A 216 -9.41 2.18 -2.69
CA SER A 216 -9.22 2.50 -4.10
C SER A 216 -7.95 1.85 -4.64
N ALA A 217 -7.92 1.63 -5.95
CA ALA A 217 -6.72 1.29 -6.68
C ALA A 217 -6.82 1.83 -8.11
N SER A 218 -5.77 2.53 -8.51
CA SER A 218 -5.54 2.97 -9.88
C SER A 218 -4.28 2.29 -10.41
N VAL A 219 -4.36 1.79 -11.64
CA VAL A 219 -3.19 1.23 -12.34
C VAL A 219 -2.36 2.35 -12.95
N PHE A 220 -1.05 2.27 -12.80
CA PHE A 220 -0.10 3.25 -13.32
C PHE A 220 1.23 2.58 -13.67
N ASP A 221 2.07 3.29 -14.41
CA ASP A 221 3.45 2.87 -14.70
C ASP A 221 4.43 3.69 -13.84
N PRO A 222 5.14 3.08 -12.88
CA PRO A 222 6.12 3.80 -12.07
C PRO A 222 7.30 4.35 -12.88
N ASP A 223 7.61 3.80 -14.06
CA ASP A 223 8.68 4.32 -14.91
C ASP A 223 8.31 5.66 -15.57
N ALA A 224 7.03 5.99 -15.67
CA ALA A 224 6.58 7.30 -16.14
C ALA A 224 6.82 8.43 -15.12
N LEU A 225 7.11 8.13 -13.85
CA LEU A 225 7.38 9.14 -12.82
C LEU A 225 8.65 9.94 -13.15
N GLY A 226 8.47 11.25 -13.37
CA GLY A 226 9.55 12.17 -13.78
C GLY A 226 9.83 12.17 -15.28
N VAL A 227 9.09 11.40 -16.06
CA VAL A 227 9.19 11.32 -17.54
C VAL A 227 7.96 11.90 -18.21
N VAL A 228 6.77 11.62 -17.65
CA VAL A 228 5.48 12.11 -18.16
C VAL A 228 4.76 12.89 -17.06
N ASP A 229 4.18 14.04 -17.41
CA ASP A 229 3.44 14.90 -16.47
C ASP A 229 2.09 15.37 -17.09
N PRO A 230 0.94 14.99 -16.52
CA PRO A 230 0.78 14.06 -15.40
C PRO A 230 1.11 12.61 -15.80
N VAL A 231 1.51 11.79 -14.83
CA VAL A 231 1.70 10.35 -15.04
C VAL A 231 0.36 9.71 -15.39
N PRO A 232 0.24 8.95 -16.49
CA PRO A 232 -1.01 8.25 -16.83
C PRO A 232 -1.41 7.27 -15.73
N SER A 233 -2.69 7.30 -15.37
CA SER A 233 -3.27 6.39 -14.39
C SER A 233 -4.74 6.15 -14.70
N THR A 234 -5.27 4.99 -14.32
CA THR A 234 -6.70 4.64 -14.51
C THR A 234 -7.24 4.03 -13.23
N MET A 235 -8.24 4.66 -12.61
CA MET A 235 -8.93 4.08 -11.46
C MET A 235 -9.67 2.81 -11.86
N LEU A 236 -9.34 1.70 -11.21
CA LEU A 236 -9.97 0.40 -11.44
C LEU A 236 -11.01 0.07 -10.36
N VAL A 237 -10.81 0.60 -9.16
CA VAL A 237 -11.78 0.54 -8.06
C VAL A 237 -11.64 1.78 -7.20
N GLY A 238 -12.76 2.30 -6.71
CA GLY A 238 -12.79 3.45 -5.81
C GLY A 238 -14.22 4.00 -5.65
N TYR A 239 -14.50 4.59 -4.49
CA TYR A 239 -15.85 4.95 -4.08
C TYR A 239 -15.91 6.43 -3.70
N PRO A 240 -16.06 7.35 -4.67
CA PRO A 240 -16.18 8.77 -4.37
C PRO A 240 -17.48 9.05 -3.59
N GLN A 241 -17.57 10.20 -2.92
CA GLN A 241 -18.75 10.57 -2.12
C GLN A 241 -20.09 10.50 -2.87
N ALA A 242 -20.09 10.73 -4.19
CA ALA A 242 -21.30 10.61 -5.01
C ALA A 242 -21.72 9.15 -5.26
N HIS A 243 -20.82 8.19 -5.04
CA HIS A 243 -21.00 6.76 -5.26
C HIS A 243 -20.41 5.90 -4.12
N PRO A 244 -20.92 6.03 -2.88
CA PRO A 244 -20.42 5.32 -1.71
C PRO A 244 -20.97 3.88 -1.65
N THR A 245 -20.73 3.09 -2.70
CA THR A 245 -21.37 1.76 -2.91
C THR A 245 -21.18 0.80 -1.74
N LEU A 246 -20.05 0.88 -1.01
CA LEU A 246 -19.78 0.01 0.15
C LEU A 246 -20.41 0.51 1.47
N GLY A 247 -20.93 1.73 1.48
CA GLY A 247 -21.54 2.36 2.66
C GLY A 247 -21.17 3.84 2.78
N ASP A 248 -22.07 4.60 3.41
CA ASP A 248 -21.80 5.99 3.79
C ASP A 248 -20.92 6.07 5.05
N TYR A 249 -20.39 7.26 5.35
CA TYR A 249 -19.53 7.47 6.52
C TYR A 249 -20.11 6.99 7.87
N PRO A 250 -21.39 7.27 8.22
CA PRO A 250 -21.95 6.83 9.50
C PRO A 250 -22.57 5.43 9.47
N SER A 251 -22.34 4.65 8.41
CA SER A 251 -22.95 3.33 8.26
C SER A 251 -22.38 2.30 9.24
N VAL A 252 -23.08 1.19 9.40
CA VAL A 252 -22.71 0.07 10.30
C VAL A 252 -22.61 -1.25 9.53
N GLY A 253 -22.29 -1.17 8.24
CA GLY A 253 -22.15 -2.31 7.34
C GLY A 253 -20.86 -3.09 7.57
N THR A 254 -20.64 -4.13 6.76
CA THR A 254 -19.45 -4.98 6.82
C THR A 254 -18.27 -4.46 6.00
N ASP A 255 -18.55 -3.58 5.04
CA ASP A 255 -17.61 -3.27 3.97
C ASP A 255 -16.98 -1.89 4.16
N PHE A 256 -17.75 -0.89 4.60
CA PHE A 256 -17.20 0.42 4.91
C PHE A 256 -18.01 1.15 5.98
N ASN A 257 -17.30 1.95 6.76
CA ASN A 257 -17.81 3.10 7.51
C ASN A 257 -16.63 4.00 7.92
N GLY A 258 -16.89 5.11 8.59
CA GLY A 258 -15.84 6.07 8.98
C GLY A 258 -14.80 5.55 9.96
N ALA A 259 -15.02 4.39 10.60
CA ALA A 259 -14.03 3.72 11.44
C ALA A 259 -13.07 2.81 10.66
N THR A 260 -13.31 2.65 9.35
CA THR A 260 -12.48 1.86 8.44
C THR A 260 -11.16 2.55 8.15
N LYS A 261 -10.06 1.79 8.18
CA LYS A 261 -8.74 2.20 7.71
C LYS A 261 -8.20 1.13 6.77
N MET A 262 -7.46 1.52 5.72
CA MET A 262 -6.73 0.58 4.86
C MET A 262 -5.24 0.72 5.10
N GLY A 263 -4.55 -0.41 5.21
CA GLY A 263 -3.10 -0.49 5.40
C GLY A 263 -2.34 -0.87 4.13
N GLY A 264 -2.93 -1.68 3.25
CA GLY A 264 -2.20 -2.11 2.05
C GLY A 264 -3.01 -2.98 1.11
N VAL A 265 -2.35 -3.35 0.02
CA VAL A 265 -2.90 -4.19 -1.04
C VAL A 265 -1.90 -5.28 -1.39
N ALA A 266 -2.40 -6.48 -1.70
CA ALA A 266 -1.65 -7.59 -2.22
C ALA A 266 -2.32 -8.09 -3.51
N PHE A 267 -1.52 -8.37 -4.54
CA PHE A 267 -2.00 -9.00 -5.77
C PHE A 267 -1.15 -10.24 -6.07
N PRO A 268 -1.52 -11.41 -5.51
CA PRO A 268 -0.75 -12.63 -5.65
C PRO A 268 -0.78 -13.18 -7.08
N ARG A 269 0.41 -13.51 -7.62
CA ARG A 269 0.58 -14.23 -8.89
C ARG A 269 -0.21 -15.54 -8.91
N GLY A 270 -0.65 -16.01 -10.07
CA GLY A 270 -1.40 -17.26 -10.24
C GLY A 270 -2.84 -17.21 -9.71
N THR A 271 -3.35 -16.03 -9.35
CA THR A 271 -4.70 -15.84 -8.81
C THR A 271 -5.42 -14.71 -9.52
N ARG A 272 -6.73 -14.64 -9.34
CA ARG A 272 -7.53 -13.46 -9.74
C ARG A 272 -7.98 -12.61 -8.55
N SER A 273 -7.24 -12.67 -7.44
CA SER A 273 -7.60 -11.94 -6.22
C SER A 273 -6.73 -10.72 -5.98
N VAL A 274 -7.38 -9.57 -5.83
CA VAL A 274 -6.76 -8.36 -5.27
C VAL A 274 -7.25 -8.20 -3.85
N LEU A 275 -6.34 -8.28 -2.88
CA LEU A 275 -6.66 -8.30 -1.46
C LEU A 275 -6.24 -6.97 -0.82
N PHE A 276 -7.18 -6.25 -0.23
CA PHE A 276 -6.86 -5.11 0.63
C PHE A 276 -6.91 -5.54 2.08
N VAL A 277 -5.98 -5.04 2.90
CA VAL A 277 -5.97 -5.28 4.34
C VAL A 277 -6.12 -3.97 5.10
N GLY A 278 -6.83 -4.03 6.21
CA GLY A 278 -7.15 -2.86 7.00
C GLY A 278 -7.73 -3.20 8.35
N ARG A 279 -8.28 -2.16 8.97
CA ARG A 279 -9.04 -2.21 10.21
C ARG A 279 -10.47 -1.78 9.93
N HIS A 280 -11.43 -2.46 10.52
CA HIS A 280 -12.85 -2.13 10.35
C HIS A 280 -13.65 -2.42 11.63
N ALA A 281 -14.85 -1.86 11.69
CA ALA A 281 -15.76 -1.90 12.81
C ALA A 281 -17.19 -2.08 12.29
N SER A 282 -17.98 -2.93 12.93
CA SER A 282 -19.42 -3.03 12.61
C SER A 282 -20.29 -2.02 13.39
N THR A 283 -19.67 -1.10 14.13
CA THR A 283 -20.34 0.00 14.83
C THR A 283 -19.75 1.34 14.37
N PHE A 284 -20.47 2.43 14.63
CA PHE A 284 -20.01 3.78 14.31
C PHE A 284 -20.49 4.78 15.36
N CYS A 285 -19.60 5.68 15.77
CA CYS A 285 -19.92 6.86 16.56
C CYS A 285 -18.93 7.99 16.22
N TYR A 286 -19.37 9.25 16.24
CA TYR A 286 -18.49 10.40 16.10
C TYR A 286 -18.65 11.32 17.31
N GLY A 287 -17.58 11.47 18.10
CA GLY A 287 -17.67 12.07 19.42
C GLY A 287 -16.38 11.94 20.20
N SER A 288 -16.44 12.18 21.51
CA SER A 288 -15.32 11.95 22.43
C SER A 288 -15.34 10.49 22.89
N GLY A 289 -14.22 9.78 22.86
CA GLY A 289 -14.17 8.40 23.32
C GLY A 289 -14.27 8.25 24.85
N THR A 290 -14.91 7.18 25.33
CA THR A 290 -15.03 6.84 26.75
C THR A 290 -14.90 5.33 27.00
N PRO A 291 -14.21 4.90 28.08
CA PRO A 291 -14.22 3.50 28.51
C PRO A 291 -15.48 3.11 29.29
N ASP A 292 -16.37 4.06 29.62
CA ASP A 292 -17.61 3.79 30.34
C ASP A 292 -18.78 3.55 29.36
N PRO A 293 -19.29 2.32 29.24
CA PRO A 293 -20.40 2.02 28.32
C PRO A 293 -21.71 2.71 28.72
N ALA A 294 -21.88 3.15 29.98
CA ALA A 294 -23.07 3.87 30.40
C ALA A 294 -23.15 5.30 29.84
N LEU A 295 -22.01 5.84 29.39
CA LEU A 295 -21.94 7.16 28.78
C LEU A 295 -22.19 7.12 27.26
N ASP A 296 -22.22 5.96 26.62
CA ASP A 296 -22.37 5.87 25.17
C ASP A 296 -23.61 6.61 24.65
N GLY A 297 -23.42 7.46 23.63
CA GLY A 297 -24.46 8.31 23.06
C GLY A 297 -24.90 9.50 23.93
N GLN A 298 -24.40 9.65 25.16
CA GLN A 298 -24.72 10.79 26.03
C GLN A 298 -23.95 12.05 25.62
N PRO A 299 -24.45 13.27 25.90
CA PRO A 299 -23.71 14.50 25.64
C PRO A 299 -22.33 14.52 26.31
N SER A 300 -21.29 14.89 25.57
CA SER A 300 -19.93 15.04 26.12
C SER A 300 -19.62 16.51 26.47
N PRO A 301 -18.80 16.78 27.51
CA PRO A 301 -18.39 18.13 27.88
C PRO A 301 -17.64 18.89 26.77
N GLY A 302 -16.96 18.17 25.87
CA GLY A 302 -16.25 18.72 24.70
C GLY A 302 -17.13 18.99 23.47
N GLY A 303 -18.46 18.89 23.62
CA GLY A 303 -19.44 19.02 22.55
C GLY A 303 -19.55 17.77 21.66
N GLY A 304 -20.78 17.44 21.26
CA GLY A 304 -21.12 16.17 20.62
C GLY A 304 -21.51 15.11 21.66
N VAL A 305 -21.33 13.84 21.32
CA VAL A 305 -21.64 12.71 22.21
C VAL A 305 -20.37 12.04 22.74
N TRP A 306 -20.52 11.26 23.78
CA TRP A 306 -19.58 10.22 24.17
C TRP A 306 -19.76 9.00 23.26
N CYS A 307 -18.65 8.40 22.86
CA CYS A 307 -18.60 7.17 22.09
C CYS A 307 -17.92 6.09 22.94
N TYR A 308 -18.58 4.97 23.17
CA TYR A 308 -17.94 3.87 23.88
C TYR A 308 -16.76 3.32 23.06
N ASP A 309 -15.56 3.57 23.58
CA ASP A 309 -14.30 3.10 23.03
C ASP A 309 -13.25 3.08 24.16
N PRO A 310 -13.05 1.92 24.81
CA PRO A 310 -12.08 1.80 25.89
C PRO A 310 -10.62 1.91 25.40
N THR A 311 -10.38 1.98 24.09
CA THR A 311 -9.05 1.99 23.48
C THR A 311 -8.61 3.37 23.02
N ASN A 312 -9.53 4.33 22.94
CA ASN A 312 -9.26 5.67 22.42
C ASN A 312 -10.20 6.70 23.08
N SER A 313 -9.65 7.64 23.83
CA SER A 313 -10.40 8.73 24.48
C SER A 313 -10.44 10.04 23.68
N TYR A 314 -9.76 10.11 22.54
CA TYR A 314 -9.72 11.33 21.73
C TYR A 314 -11.07 11.59 21.06
N LYS A 315 -11.29 12.84 20.62
CA LYS A 315 -12.46 13.19 19.81
C LYS A 315 -12.24 12.78 18.36
N GLY A 316 -13.20 12.09 17.78
CA GLY A 316 -13.15 11.68 16.37
C GLY A 316 -14.12 10.54 16.07
N THR A 317 -13.75 9.70 15.11
CA THR A 317 -14.53 8.53 14.74
C THR A 317 -14.18 7.31 15.58
N HIS A 318 -15.22 6.68 16.10
CA HIS A 318 -15.17 5.46 16.90
C HIS A 318 -16.02 4.36 16.27
N GLY A 319 -15.67 3.12 16.56
CA GLY A 319 -16.34 1.92 16.04
C GLY A 319 -16.01 0.69 16.88
N TYR A 320 -15.72 0.87 18.16
CA TYR A 320 -15.35 -0.24 19.01
C TYR A 320 -16.48 -1.30 19.10
N PRO A 321 -16.17 -2.61 19.10
CA PRO A 321 -14.84 -3.21 18.91
C PRO A 321 -14.41 -3.27 17.44
N TYR A 322 -13.10 -3.22 17.23
CA TYR A 322 -12.49 -3.24 15.91
C TYR A 322 -11.93 -4.63 15.57
N ARG A 323 -11.76 -4.89 14.27
CA ARG A 323 -11.10 -6.09 13.74
C ARG A 323 -10.16 -5.74 12.60
N HIS A 324 -9.11 -6.52 12.44
CA HIS A 324 -8.37 -6.57 11.18
C HIS A 324 -9.21 -7.29 10.14
N GLN A 325 -9.29 -6.74 8.93
CA GLN A 325 -10.16 -7.24 7.88
C GLN A 325 -9.46 -7.25 6.52
N ILE A 326 -9.80 -8.25 5.71
CA ILE A 326 -9.55 -8.31 4.29
C ILE A 326 -10.80 -7.92 3.50
N TRP A 327 -10.60 -7.14 2.43
CA TRP A 327 -11.55 -6.96 1.34
C TRP A 327 -10.97 -7.59 0.09
N ALA A 328 -11.62 -8.62 -0.42
CA ALA A 328 -11.13 -9.38 -1.55
C ALA A 328 -11.94 -9.08 -2.80
N TYR A 329 -11.24 -8.67 -3.85
CA TYR A 329 -11.79 -8.26 -5.13
C TYR A 329 -11.37 -9.22 -6.23
N ASP A 330 -12.27 -9.44 -7.19
CA ASP A 330 -11.97 -10.22 -8.38
C ASP A 330 -11.29 -9.30 -9.41
N ALA A 331 -10.09 -9.67 -9.85
CA ALA A 331 -9.33 -8.93 -10.84
C ALA A 331 -10.06 -8.82 -12.19
N GLU A 332 -10.98 -9.74 -12.50
CA GLU A 332 -11.87 -9.62 -13.67
C GLU A 332 -12.77 -8.39 -13.59
N GLU A 333 -13.24 -8.03 -12.39
CA GLU A 333 -14.10 -6.86 -12.20
C GLU A 333 -13.30 -5.56 -12.43
N LEU A 334 -12.03 -5.54 -12.01
CA LEU A 334 -11.11 -4.43 -12.30
C LEU A 334 -10.78 -4.36 -13.81
N ALA A 335 -10.58 -5.50 -14.46
CA ALA A 335 -10.37 -5.56 -15.91
C ALA A 335 -11.62 -5.09 -16.69
N ALA A 336 -12.82 -5.38 -16.18
CA ALA A 336 -14.08 -4.90 -16.75
C ALA A 336 -14.19 -3.36 -16.68
N VAL A 337 -13.65 -2.74 -15.63
CA VAL A 337 -13.52 -1.28 -15.53
C VAL A 337 -12.52 -0.75 -16.56
N ARG A 338 -11.35 -1.39 -16.69
CA ARG A 338 -10.36 -1.01 -17.71
C ARG A 338 -10.93 -1.10 -19.13
N ALA A 339 -11.76 -2.09 -19.40
CA ALA A 339 -12.46 -2.27 -20.67
C ALA A 339 -13.63 -1.30 -20.90
N GLY A 340 -13.96 -0.44 -19.93
CA GLY A 340 -15.06 0.53 -20.01
C GLY A 340 -16.46 -0.07 -19.85
N SER A 341 -16.56 -1.32 -19.42
CA SER A 341 -17.84 -2.01 -19.22
C SER A 341 -18.42 -1.83 -17.81
N LYS A 342 -17.60 -1.36 -16.86
CA LYS A 342 -17.99 -1.01 -15.49
C LYS A 342 -17.35 0.33 -15.10
N ALA A 343 -18.01 1.05 -14.20
CA ALA A 343 -17.42 2.18 -13.50
C ALA A 343 -16.66 1.70 -12.25
N PRO A 344 -15.62 2.42 -11.77
CA PRO A 344 -14.80 1.97 -10.64
C PRO A 344 -15.59 1.69 -9.35
N TRP A 345 -16.63 2.48 -9.08
CA TRP A 345 -17.49 2.35 -7.91
C TRP A 345 -18.55 1.24 -8.01
N GLN A 346 -18.65 0.54 -9.15
CA GLN A 346 -19.53 -0.61 -9.31
C GLN A 346 -18.87 -1.93 -8.88
N VAL A 347 -17.54 -1.94 -8.78
CA VAL A 347 -16.79 -3.09 -8.29
C VAL A 347 -17.04 -3.22 -6.79
N THR A 348 -17.36 -4.42 -6.31
CA THR A 348 -17.57 -4.72 -4.88
C THR A 348 -16.71 -5.92 -4.49
N PRO A 349 -16.31 -6.06 -3.21
CA PRO A 349 -15.57 -7.23 -2.77
C PRO A 349 -16.44 -8.47 -2.95
N TYR A 350 -15.89 -9.56 -3.48
CA TYR A 350 -16.61 -10.85 -3.53
C TYR A 350 -16.70 -11.50 -2.15
N ALA A 351 -15.79 -11.13 -1.24
CA ALA A 351 -15.82 -11.54 0.15
C ALA A 351 -15.02 -10.59 1.04
N THR A 352 -15.40 -10.56 2.31
CA THR A 352 -14.64 -9.94 3.39
C THR A 352 -14.40 -10.97 4.49
N TRP A 353 -13.26 -10.91 5.16
CA TRP A 353 -12.97 -11.81 6.27
C TRP A 353 -12.03 -11.18 7.30
N ALA A 354 -12.12 -11.66 8.55
CA ALA A 354 -11.27 -11.19 9.63
C ALA A 354 -9.89 -11.87 9.62
N LEU A 355 -8.90 -11.19 10.21
CA LEU A 355 -7.57 -11.74 10.52
C LEU A 355 -7.38 -11.77 12.05
N PRO A 356 -7.92 -12.78 12.75
CA PRO A 356 -7.97 -12.80 14.21
C PRO A 356 -6.59 -12.94 14.88
N GLU A 357 -5.58 -13.45 14.17
CA GLU A 357 -4.26 -13.77 14.71
C GLU A 357 -3.45 -12.52 15.10
N MET A 358 -3.78 -11.36 14.53
CA MET A 358 -3.20 -10.05 14.90
C MET A 358 -4.03 -9.34 15.98
N GLY A 359 -5.17 -9.89 16.37
CA GLY A 359 -6.07 -9.29 17.32
C GLY A 359 -5.48 -9.30 18.73
N GLY A 360 -5.28 -8.11 19.31
CA GLY A 360 -4.99 -7.96 20.73
C GLY A 360 -6.25 -8.09 21.59
N ALA A 361 -6.08 -8.48 22.86
CA ALA A 361 -7.19 -8.58 23.83
C ALA A 361 -7.94 -7.27 24.08
N THR A 362 -7.37 -6.13 23.64
CA THR A 362 -7.95 -4.80 23.81
C THR A 362 -9.07 -4.49 22.84
N GLY A 363 -9.23 -5.23 21.74
CA GLY A 363 -10.21 -4.92 20.68
C GLY A 363 -9.87 -3.67 19.85
N ALA A 364 -8.66 -3.10 20.00
CA ALA A 364 -8.23 -1.90 19.28
C ALA A 364 -7.94 -2.18 17.79
N ALA A 365 -7.47 -3.39 17.46
CA ALA A 365 -7.07 -3.83 16.13
C ALA A 365 -6.24 -2.77 15.37
N THR A 366 -5.21 -2.21 16.03
CA THR A 366 -4.38 -1.16 15.42
C THR A 366 -3.68 -1.67 14.17
N MET A 367 -3.55 -0.82 13.16
CA MET A 367 -2.88 -1.13 11.89
C MET A 367 -2.46 0.18 11.22
N GLN A 368 -1.29 0.19 10.61
CA GLN A 368 -0.77 1.36 9.89
C GLN A 368 -0.57 1.10 8.40
N SER A 369 0.16 0.04 8.04
CA SER A 369 0.36 -0.29 6.64
C SER A 369 0.75 -1.74 6.40
N ALA A 370 0.77 -2.17 5.15
CA ALA A 370 1.19 -3.50 4.74
C ALA A 370 1.85 -3.50 3.36
N THR A 371 2.76 -4.45 3.13
CA THR A 371 3.42 -4.68 1.84
C THR A 371 3.47 -6.17 1.51
N TYR A 372 3.32 -6.49 0.23
CA TYR A 372 3.30 -7.87 -0.26
C TYR A 372 4.56 -8.16 -1.07
N ASP A 373 5.21 -9.28 -0.74
CA ASP A 373 6.32 -9.83 -1.50
C ASP A 373 5.81 -10.89 -2.47
N PRO A 374 5.81 -10.62 -3.79
CA PRO A 374 5.34 -11.59 -4.77
C PRO A 374 6.27 -12.80 -4.93
N THR A 375 7.56 -12.67 -4.56
CA THR A 375 8.56 -13.73 -4.69
C THR A 375 8.40 -14.77 -3.60
N THR A 376 8.34 -14.32 -2.35
CA THR A 376 8.14 -15.24 -1.20
C THR A 376 6.66 -15.48 -0.88
N ARG A 377 5.77 -14.72 -1.53
CA ARG A 377 4.31 -14.72 -1.31
C ARG A 377 3.96 -14.41 0.14
N ARG A 378 4.76 -13.53 0.76
CA ARG A 378 4.58 -13.10 2.14
C ARG A 378 3.92 -11.73 2.16
N TRP A 379 2.93 -11.59 3.04
CA TRP A 379 2.31 -10.32 3.34
C TRP A 379 2.79 -9.84 4.70
N TYR A 380 3.54 -8.73 4.71
CA TYR A 380 4.02 -8.07 5.92
C TYR A 380 3.04 -6.98 6.31
N ILE A 381 2.65 -6.95 7.58
CA ILE A 381 1.63 -6.03 8.11
C ILE A 381 2.19 -5.35 9.36
N ALA A 382 2.31 -4.03 9.32
CA ALA A 382 2.75 -3.21 10.45
C ALA A 382 1.55 -2.75 11.29
N LEU A 383 1.63 -3.03 12.59
CA LEU A 383 0.68 -2.46 13.55
C LEU A 383 1.16 -1.09 14.04
N GLU A 384 0.24 -0.27 14.54
CA GLU A 384 0.61 0.97 15.23
C GLU A 384 1.30 0.62 16.56
N GLY A 385 2.53 1.10 16.75
CA GLY A 385 3.21 0.99 18.04
C GLY A 385 2.41 1.68 19.14
N SER A 386 2.21 1.02 20.27
CA SER A 386 1.41 1.52 21.41
C SER A 386 2.28 1.83 22.64
N GLY A 387 3.53 2.26 22.42
CA GLY A 387 4.55 2.38 23.47
C GLY A 387 5.29 1.07 23.77
N ALA A 388 4.87 -0.04 23.16
CA ALA A 388 5.63 -1.27 23.03
C ALA A 388 6.50 -1.25 21.76
N ALA A 389 7.46 -2.18 21.66
CA ALA A 389 8.32 -2.28 20.49
C ALA A 389 7.49 -2.42 19.20
N PRO A 390 7.84 -1.71 18.11
CA PRO A 390 7.13 -1.82 16.85
C PRO A 390 7.18 -3.27 16.34
N GLU A 391 6.10 -3.72 15.73
CA GLU A 391 5.90 -5.12 15.36
C GLU A 391 5.38 -5.24 13.92
N VAL A 392 5.87 -6.25 13.21
CA VAL A 392 5.40 -6.63 11.88
C VAL A 392 4.93 -8.08 11.93
N HIS A 393 3.68 -8.30 11.54
CA HIS A 393 3.06 -9.60 11.39
C HIS A 393 3.25 -10.11 9.96
N VAL A 394 3.36 -11.43 9.80
CA VAL A 394 3.63 -12.06 8.52
C VAL A 394 2.60 -13.13 8.22
N TYR A 395 1.99 -13.05 7.05
CA TYR A 395 1.15 -14.11 6.48
C TYR A 395 1.81 -14.70 5.25
N GLN A 396 1.67 -16.00 5.07
CA GLN A 396 1.91 -16.70 3.81
C GLN A 396 0.62 -16.68 3.00
N VAL A 397 0.70 -16.26 1.74
CA VAL A 397 -0.39 -16.38 0.78
C VAL A 397 -0.20 -17.66 -0.03
N ALA A 398 -1.25 -18.47 -0.10
CA ALA A 398 -1.25 -19.75 -0.80
C ALA A 398 -1.06 -19.58 -2.32
N PRO A 399 -0.59 -20.66 -2.99
CA PRO A 399 -0.13 -20.53 -4.35
C PRO A 399 -1.16 -20.32 -5.45
#